data_AF-A0A934GI69-F1
#
_entry.id   AF-A0A934GI69-F1
#
_cell.length_a   1.000
_cell.length_b   1.000
_cell.length_c   1.000
_cell.angle_alpha   90.00
_cell.angle_beta   90.00
_cell.angle_gamma   90.00
#
_symmetry.space_group_name_H-M   'P 1'
#
loop_
_entity.id
_entity.type
_entity.pdbx_description
1 polymer ?
#
loop_
_entity_poly.entity_id
_entity_poly.type
_entity_poly.pdbx_seq_one_letter_code
_entity_poly.pdbx_strand_id
1 'polypeptide(L)'
;MKDVPDNILQQLQEITPKSLDDIIRTNRDKAKLYLSTEAELTALQGPMPIGLVKGNISHWSFITFFLTQKSWAGVYLTGFNEAENSSWMTSAVTAINRTAVLTRSGSIYILVGEPSTEPDLPFICATLNGWGVGQHFGVPPLFF
;
A
#
# COMPACT_ATOMS: atom_id res chain seq x y z
N MET A 1 -14.99 -25.16 -13.00
CA MET A 1 -13.80 -24.81 -12.19
C MET A 1 -13.02 -26.09 -11.97
N LYS A 2 -11.73 -26.14 -12.34
CA LYS A 2 -10.87 -27.30 -12.03
C LYS A 2 -10.51 -27.23 -10.55
N ASP A 3 -10.62 -28.34 -9.83
CA ASP A 3 -10.20 -28.43 -8.44
C ASP A 3 -8.73 -28.05 -8.31
N VAL A 4 -8.45 -27.01 -7.54
CA VAL A 4 -7.08 -26.61 -7.19
C VAL A 4 -6.56 -27.66 -6.20
N PRO A 5 -5.45 -28.35 -6.50
CA PRO A 5 -4.85 -29.31 -5.57
C PRO A 5 -4.61 -28.71 -4.18
N ASP A 6 -4.95 -29.46 -3.11
CA ASP A 6 -4.83 -29.00 -1.72
C ASP A 6 -3.42 -28.50 -1.36
N ASN A 7 -2.38 -29.06 -2.00
CA ASN A 7 -0.99 -28.65 -1.79
C ASN A 7 -0.70 -27.22 -2.27
N ILE A 8 -1.38 -26.72 -3.30
CA ILE A 8 -1.23 -25.35 -3.81
C ILE A 8 -1.88 -24.37 -2.85
N LEU A 9 -3.06 -24.70 -2.33
CA LEU A 9 -3.76 -23.85 -1.36
C LEU A 9 -2.94 -23.70 -0.07
N GLN A 10 -2.33 -24.80 0.40
CA GLN A 10 -1.45 -24.77 1.56
C GLN A 10 -0.21 -23.91 1.32
N GLN A 11 0.46 -24.05 0.17
CA GLN A 11 1.60 -23.21 -0.19
C GLN A 11 1.23 -21.72 -0.28
N LEU A 12 0.07 -21.40 -0.85
CA LEU A 12 -0.43 -20.03 -0.93
C LEU A 12 -0.69 -19.44 0.47
N GLN A 13 -1.26 -20.22 1.38
CA GLN A 13 -1.48 -19.79 2.77
C GLN A 13 -0.16 -19.56 3.51
N GLU A 14 0.87 -20.36 3.25
CA GLU A 14 2.18 -20.22 3.88
C GLU A 14 2.93 -18.96 3.40
N ILE A 15 2.77 -18.58 2.13
CA ILE A 15 3.42 -17.37 1.59
C ILE A 15 2.65 -16.09 1.89
N THR A 16 1.33 -16.17 2.13
CA THR A 16 0.48 -14.99 2.33
C THR A 16 0.83 -14.30 3.66
N PRO A 17 1.20 -13.01 3.65
CA PRO A 17 1.46 -12.26 4.88
C PRO A 17 0.19 -12.11 5.72
N LYS A 18 0.32 -12.13 7.05
CA LYS A 18 -0.81 -11.97 7.99
C LYS A 18 -0.88 -10.55 8.55
N SER A 19 0.20 -9.78 8.41
CA SER A 19 0.31 -8.39 8.83
C SER A 19 1.27 -7.63 7.93
N LEU A 20 1.30 -6.29 8.03
CA LEU A 20 2.28 -5.46 7.33
C LEU A 20 3.73 -5.79 7.73
N ASP A 21 3.97 -6.19 8.99
CA ASP A 21 5.29 -6.59 9.47
C ASP A 21 5.76 -7.91 8.83
N ASP A 22 4.84 -8.79 8.44
CA ASP A 22 5.15 -10.06 7.77
C ASP A 22 5.56 -9.91 6.29
N ILE A 23 5.34 -8.73 5.71
CA ILE A 23 5.70 -8.43 4.32
C ILE A 23 7.21 -8.30 4.16
N ILE A 24 7.89 -7.60 5.07
CA ILE A 24 9.35 -7.46 5.04
C ILE A 24 9.95 -8.64 5.79
N ARG A 25 10.51 -9.63 5.09
CA ARG A 25 11.04 -10.86 5.71
C ARG A 25 12.56 -10.87 5.84
N THR A 26 13.26 -10.05 5.08
CA THR A 26 14.71 -9.86 5.20
C THR A 26 15.04 -8.38 5.38
N ASN A 27 16.20 -8.08 5.98
CA ASN A 27 16.61 -6.71 6.24
C ASN A 27 15.58 -5.88 7.04
N ARG A 28 14.87 -6.50 8.00
CA ARG A 28 13.87 -5.84 8.87
C ARG A 28 14.46 -4.71 9.72
N ASP A 29 15.77 -4.74 9.95
CA ASP A 29 16.52 -3.66 10.58
C ASP A 29 16.60 -2.42 9.67
N LYS A 30 16.57 -2.61 8.35
CA LYS A 30 16.75 -1.56 7.33
C LYS A 30 15.45 -0.98 6.80
N ALA A 31 14.35 -1.75 6.86
CA ALA A 31 13.05 -1.31 6.39
C ALA A 31 11.92 -1.79 7.30
N LYS A 32 10.90 -0.95 7.43
CA LYS A 32 9.66 -1.25 8.15
C LYS A 32 8.46 -0.87 7.29
N LEU A 33 7.37 -1.59 7.48
CA LEU A 33 6.08 -1.29 6.88
C LEU A 33 5.01 -1.32 7.97
N TYR A 34 4.24 -0.25 8.10
CA TYR A 34 3.22 -0.10 9.15
C TYR A 34 2.10 0.84 8.69
N LEU A 35 0.96 0.83 9.40
CA LEU A 35 -0.09 1.82 9.18
C LEU A 35 0.42 3.21 9.58
N SER A 36 0.22 4.20 8.73
CA SER A 36 0.73 5.56 8.96
C SER A 36 0.13 6.15 10.22
N THR A 37 0.96 6.80 11.01
CA THR A 37 0.57 7.47 12.25
C THR A 37 -0.13 8.80 11.96
N GLU A 38 -0.93 9.28 12.91
CA GLU A 38 -1.57 10.59 12.79
C GLU A 38 -0.56 11.73 12.59
N ALA A 39 0.62 11.63 13.20
CA ALA A 39 1.68 12.62 13.05
C ALA A 39 2.22 12.69 11.60
N GLU A 40 2.45 11.53 10.98
CA GLU A 40 2.88 11.43 9.57
C GLU A 40 1.79 11.96 8.63
N LEU A 41 0.53 11.64 8.89
CA LEU A 41 -0.60 12.13 8.10
C LEU A 41 -0.81 13.65 8.27
N THR A 42 -0.66 14.16 9.49
CA THR A 42 -0.77 15.59 9.79
C THR A 42 0.32 16.38 9.08
N ALA A 43 1.54 15.85 9.00
CA ALA A 43 2.65 16.47 8.27
C ALA A 43 2.39 16.58 6.75
N LEU A 44 1.47 15.78 6.21
CA LEU A 44 1.06 15.81 4.80
C LEU A 44 -0.20 16.66 4.56
N GLN A 45 -0.81 17.23 5.60
CA GLN A 45 -1.97 18.10 5.41
C GLN A 45 -1.55 19.37 4.67
N GLY A 46 -2.25 19.66 3.57
CA GLY A 46 -1.89 20.80 2.74
C GLY A 46 -2.95 21.15 1.70
N PRO A 47 -2.76 22.27 0.99
CA PRO A 47 -3.64 22.65 -0.11
C PRO A 47 -3.58 21.61 -1.22
N MET A 48 -4.75 21.27 -1.76
CA MET A 48 -4.87 20.37 -2.90
C MET A 48 -4.90 21.22 -4.18
N PRO A 49 -3.95 21.05 -5.11
CA PRO A 49 -4.01 21.75 -6.39
C PRO A 49 -5.22 21.26 -7.19
N ILE A 50 -5.68 22.08 -8.14
CA ILE A 50 -6.63 21.62 -9.16
C ILE A 50 -5.86 20.67 -10.08
N GLY A 51 -6.34 19.45 -10.23
CA GLY A 51 -5.67 18.43 -11.03
C GLY A 51 -6.62 17.34 -11.49
N LEU A 52 -6.07 16.41 -12.27
CA LEU A 52 -6.82 15.27 -12.77
C LEU A 52 -7.12 14.30 -11.63
N VAL A 53 -8.41 14.12 -11.34
CA VAL A 53 -8.89 13.06 -10.47
C VAL A 53 -8.77 11.74 -11.22
N LYS A 54 -7.91 10.85 -10.72
CA LYS A 54 -7.63 9.55 -11.33
C LYS A 54 -8.64 8.48 -10.93
N GLY A 55 -9.25 8.61 -9.75
CA GLY A 55 -10.28 7.68 -9.30
C GLY A 55 -10.71 7.90 -7.86
N ASN A 56 -11.70 7.11 -7.46
CA ASN A 56 -12.21 7.03 -6.10
C ASN A 56 -11.65 5.77 -5.43
N ILE A 57 -11.11 5.91 -4.22
CA ILE A 57 -10.55 4.81 -3.44
C ILE A 57 -11.43 4.62 -2.20
N SER A 58 -12.04 3.43 -2.09
CA SER A 58 -12.79 2.97 -0.91
C SER A 58 -11.94 2.01 -0.08
N HIS A 59 -12.43 1.62 1.11
CA HIS A 59 -11.75 0.69 2.02
C HIS A 59 -10.27 1.03 2.21
N TRP A 60 -9.99 2.33 2.35
CA TRP A 60 -8.65 2.86 2.15
C TRP A 60 -7.85 2.90 3.44
N SER A 61 -6.55 2.76 3.34
CA SER A 61 -5.60 2.89 4.45
C SER A 61 -4.37 3.64 3.98
N PHE A 62 -3.71 4.33 4.90
CA PHE A 62 -2.37 4.86 4.63
C PHE A 62 -1.33 3.93 5.26
N ILE A 63 -0.37 3.49 4.46
CA ILE A 63 0.79 2.73 4.96
C ILE A 63 2.07 3.55 4.81
N THR A 64 2.97 3.40 5.75
CA THR A 64 4.31 3.99 5.68
C THR A 64 5.33 2.90 5.42
N PHE A 65 6.12 3.10 4.37
CA PHE A 65 7.35 2.35 4.13
C PHE A 65 8.53 3.19 4.60
N PHE A 66 9.18 2.74 5.67
CA PHE A 66 10.26 3.46 6.34
C PHE A 66 11.59 2.77 6.11
N LEU A 67 12.56 3.47 5.52
CA LEU A 67 13.95 3.04 5.38
C LEU A 67 14.78 3.58 6.53
N THR A 68 15.04 2.72 7.53
CA THR A 68 15.74 3.06 8.77
C THR A 68 17.10 3.70 8.53
N GLN A 69 17.90 3.15 7.60
CA GLN A 69 19.27 3.62 7.36
C GLN A 69 19.36 5.02 6.74
N LYS A 70 18.33 5.43 5.99
CA LYS A 70 18.27 6.74 5.32
C LYS A 70 17.39 7.74 6.07
N SER A 71 16.77 7.31 7.18
CA SER A 71 15.72 8.05 7.88
C SER A 71 14.65 8.59 6.92
N TRP A 72 14.33 7.79 5.90
CA TRP A 72 13.40 8.18 4.85
C TRP A 72 12.09 7.43 5.03
N ALA A 73 10.97 8.15 5.08
CA ALA A 73 9.63 7.60 5.13
C ALA A 73 8.84 8.00 3.88
N GLY A 74 8.19 7.04 3.25
CA GLY A 74 7.18 7.29 2.24
C GLY A 74 5.81 6.85 2.75
N VAL A 75 4.83 7.75 2.75
CA VAL A 75 3.41 7.41 3.00
C VAL A 75 2.77 7.04 1.66
N TYR A 76 1.97 5.99 1.64
CA TYR A 76 1.29 5.48 0.46
C TYR A 76 -0.19 5.26 0.76
N LEU A 77 -1.06 5.58 -0.19
CA LEU A 77 -2.48 5.25 -0.12
C LEU A 77 -2.69 3.85 -0.66
N THR A 78 -3.39 3.00 0.09
CA THR A 78 -3.90 1.70 -0.36
C THR A 78 -5.42 1.69 -0.26
N GLY A 79 -6.09 0.84 -1.02
CA GLY A 79 -7.53 0.66 -0.94
C GLY A 79 -8.10 0.05 -2.22
N PHE A 80 -9.41 0.12 -2.38
CA PHE A 80 -10.09 -0.44 -3.54
C PHE A 80 -10.48 0.67 -4.53
N ASN A 81 -10.03 0.55 -5.79
CA ASN A 81 -10.44 1.45 -6.86
C ASN A 81 -11.75 0.94 -7.47
N GLU A 82 -12.84 1.64 -7.17
CA GLU A 82 -14.19 1.28 -7.64
C GLU A 82 -14.33 1.29 -9.17
N ALA A 83 -13.61 2.17 -9.87
CA ALA A 83 -13.72 2.28 -11.32
C ALA A 83 -13.08 1.09 -12.06
N GLU A 84 -12.03 0.52 -11.46
CA GLU A 84 -11.28 -0.61 -12.04
C GLU A 84 -11.58 -1.94 -11.35
N ASN A 85 -12.42 -1.93 -10.31
CA ASN A 85 -12.78 -3.11 -9.52
C ASN A 85 -11.53 -3.88 -9.03
N SER A 86 -10.52 -3.16 -8.54
CA SER A 86 -9.24 -3.73 -8.10
C SER A 86 -8.63 -2.98 -6.92
N SER A 87 -7.89 -3.70 -6.07
CA SER A 87 -7.07 -3.13 -5.01
C SER A 87 -5.91 -2.34 -5.61
N TRP A 88 -5.56 -1.20 -5.00
CA TRP A 88 -4.54 -0.27 -5.46
C TRP A 88 -3.58 0.06 -4.32
N MET A 89 -2.33 0.35 -4.68
CA MET A 89 -1.36 1.04 -3.85
C MET A 89 -0.72 2.14 -4.71
N THR A 90 -0.88 3.39 -4.30
CA THR A 90 -0.46 4.54 -5.11
C THR A 90 1.05 4.76 -5.06
N SER A 91 1.56 5.74 -5.82
CA SER A 91 2.88 6.32 -5.51
C SER A 91 2.84 7.09 -4.19
N ALA A 92 4.01 7.55 -3.71
CA ALA A 92 4.12 8.24 -2.43
C ALA A 92 3.18 9.46 -2.36
N VAL A 93 2.45 9.59 -1.26
CA VAL A 93 1.55 10.71 -0.97
C VAL A 93 2.37 11.95 -0.68
N THR A 94 1.96 13.08 -1.26
CA THR A 94 2.61 14.39 -1.08
C THR A 94 1.70 15.43 -0.44
N ALA A 95 0.38 15.27 -0.53
CA ALA A 95 -0.57 16.10 0.19
C ALA A 95 -1.87 15.34 0.47
N ILE A 96 -2.48 15.61 1.61
CA ILE A 96 -3.77 15.05 2.04
C ILE A 96 -4.69 16.21 2.43
N ASN A 97 -5.97 16.09 2.07
CA ASN A 97 -7.04 16.85 2.70
C ASN A 97 -8.15 15.89 3.17
N ARG A 98 -9.28 16.43 3.63
CA ARG A 98 -10.38 15.62 4.21
C ARG A 98 -10.94 14.54 3.27
N THR A 99 -10.90 14.75 1.96
CA THR A 99 -11.60 13.89 0.99
C THR A 99 -10.72 13.48 -0.18
N ALA A 100 -9.46 13.91 -0.22
CA ALA A 100 -8.59 13.68 -1.37
C ALA A 100 -7.12 13.57 -0.99
N VAL A 101 -6.39 12.88 -1.86
CA VAL A 101 -4.97 12.59 -1.73
C VAL A 101 -4.26 12.95 -3.03
N LEU A 102 -3.20 13.75 -2.93
CA LEU A 102 -2.26 13.99 -4.02
C LEU A 102 -1.05 13.08 -3.85
N THR A 103 -0.63 12.49 -4.96
CA THR A 103 0.52 11.60 -5.02
C THR A 103 1.67 12.24 -5.79
N ARG A 104 2.89 11.71 -5.59
CA ARG A 104 4.13 12.20 -6.22
C ARG A 104 4.08 12.16 -7.74
N SER A 105 3.29 11.27 -8.33
CA SER A 105 3.03 11.22 -9.77
C SER A 105 2.07 12.31 -10.27
N GLY A 106 1.58 13.19 -9.38
CA GLY A 106 0.63 14.25 -9.70
C GLY A 106 -0.84 13.80 -9.80
N SER A 107 -1.14 12.54 -9.45
CA SER A 107 -2.51 12.01 -9.49
C SER A 107 -3.26 12.37 -8.22
N ILE A 108 -4.51 12.79 -8.36
CA ILE A 108 -5.44 13.04 -7.25
C ILE A 108 -6.40 11.86 -7.14
N TYR A 109 -6.62 11.40 -5.91
CA TYR A 109 -7.55 10.34 -5.56
C TYR A 109 -8.58 10.85 -4.57
N ILE A 110 -9.85 10.53 -4.79
CA ILE A 110 -10.92 10.87 -3.84
C ILE A 110 -11.09 9.71 -2.86
N LEU A 111 -11.09 10.01 -1.57
CA LEU A 111 -11.34 9.05 -0.51
C LEU A 111 -12.85 8.90 -0.32
N VAL A 112 -13.35 7.68 -0.42
CA VAL A 112 -14.77 7.36 -0.29
C VAL A 112 -14.98 6.41 0.88
N GLY A 113 -15.97 6.72 1.72
CA GLY A 113 -16.27 5.95 2.91
C GLY A 113 -15.20 6.06 4.00
N GLU A 114 -15.30 5.17 4.98
CA GLU A 114 -14.43 5.15 6.15
C GLU A 114 -13.07 4.49 5.84
N PRO A 115 -11.99 4.90 6.55
CA PRO A 115 -10.72 4.20 6.48
C PRO A 115 -10.84 2.75 6.94
N SER A 116 -10.07 1.87 6.33
CA SER A 116 -9.86 0.49 6.75
C SER A 116 -8.64 0.39 7.68
N THR A 117 -8.70 -0.51 8.65
CA THR A 117 -7.53 -0.95 9.44
C THR A 117 -6.86 -2.20 8.86
N GLU A 118 -7.46 -2.79 7.82
CA GLU A 118 -7.05 -4.04 7.20
C GLU A 118 -6.73 -3.79 5.71
N PRO A 119 -5.49 -3.40 5.39
CA PRO A 119 -5.09 -3.20 4.00
C PRO A 119 -4.91 -4.54 3.27
N ASP A 120 -5.08 -4.54 1.96
CA ASP A 120 -4.87 -5.72 1.10
C ASP A 120 -3.37 -6.06 1.00
N LEU A 121 -2.92 -6.95 1.89
CA LEU A 121 -1.51 -7.35 2.01
C LEU A 121 -0.98 -8.05 0.75
N PRO A 122 -1.72 -8.99 0.11
CA PRO A 122 -1.33 -9.53 -1.20
C PRO A 122 -1.06 -8.46 -2.25
N PHE A 123 -1.92 -7.44 -2.34
CA PHE A 123 -1.75 -6.35 -3.30
C PHE A 123 -0.53 -5.48 -3.02
N ILE A 124 -0.25 -5.20 -1.74
CA ILE A 124 0.96 -4.50 -1.33
C ILE A 124 2.21 -5.29 -1.72
N CYS A 125 2.24 -6.61 -1.49
CA CYS A 125 3.34 -7.46 -1.91
C CYS A 125 3.59 -7.39 -3.42
N ALA A 126 2.54 -7.51 -4.23
CA ALA A 126 2.66 -7.42 -5.68
C ALA A 126 3.15 -6.05 -6.15
N THR A 127 2.66 -4.97 -5.54
CA THR A 127 3.11 -3.61 -5.85
C THR A 127 4.60 -3.43 -5.54
N LEU A 128 5.06 -3.86 -4.37
CA LEU A 128 6.48 -3.76 -3.97
C LEU A 128 7.40 -4.61 -4.87
N ASN A 129 6.95 -5.80 -5.28
CA ASN A 129 7.68 -6.60 -6.27
C ASN A 129 7.69 -5.94 -7.64
N GLY A 130 6.56 -5.37 -8.09
CA GLY A 130 6.47 -4.63 -9.35
C GLY A 130 7.35 -3.39 -9.40
N TRP A 131 7.59 -2.74 -8.26
CA TRP A 131 8.56 -1.64 -8.13
C TRP A 131 10.02 -2.09 -8.04
N GLY A 132 10.28 -3.40 -8.03
CA GLY A 132 11.62 -3.97 -7.96
C GLY A 132 12.26 -3.92 -6.57
N VAL A 133 11.53 -3.51 -5.53
CA VAL A 133 12.06 -3.47 -4.15
C VAL A 133 11.85 -4.78 -3.40
N GLY A 134 10.91 -5.62 -3.83
CA GLY A 134 10.49 -6.81 -3.11
C GLY A 134 11.62 -7.80 -2.79
N GLN A 135 12.48 -8.10 -3.76
CA GLN A 135 13.61 -9.04 -3.58
C GLN A 135 14.62 -8.57 -2.53
N HIS A 136 14.85 -7.25 -2.42
CA HIS A 136 15.78 -6.69 -1.43
C HIS A 136 15.30 -6.84 0.02
N PHE A 137 13.99 -7.01 0.22
CA PHE A 137 13.35 -7.07 1.54
C PHE A 137 12.66 -8.40 1.81
N GLY A 138 12.83 -9.40 0.93
CA GLY A 138 12.22 -10.71 1.09
C GLY A 138 10.69 -10.66 1.04
N VAL A 139 10.13 -9.72 0.29
CA VAL A 139 8.69 -9.59 0.10
C VAL A 139 8.16 -10.86 -0.57
N PRO A 140 7.06 -11.47 -0.07
CA PRO A 140 6.43 -12.62 -0.70
C PRO A 140 6.23 -12.40 -2.21
N PRO A 141 6.60 -13.37 -3.07
CA PRO A 141 6.60 -13.22 -4.52
C PRO A 141 5.18 -13.36 -5.10
N LEU A 142 4.28 -12.46 -4.71
CA LEU A 142 2.92 -12.36 -5.23
C LEU A 142 2.92 -11.39 -6.41
N PHE A 143 2.18 -11.71 -7.47
CA PHE A 143 2.08 -10.95 -8.72
C PHE A 143 0.65 -11.07 -9.28
N PHE A 144 0.17 -10.04 -9.98
CA PHE A 144 -1.15 -9.99 -10.64
C PHE A 144 -1.01 -9.64 -12.11
#